data_AF-A0A1D6LTS2-F1
#
_entry.id   AF-A0A1D6LTS2-F1
#
_cell.length_a   1.000
_cell.length_b   1.000
_cell.length_c   1.000
_cell.angle_alpha   90.00
_cell.angle_beta   90.00
_cell.angle_gamma   90.00
#
_symmetry.space_group_name_H-M   'P 1'
#
loop_
_entity.id
_entity.type
_entity.pdbx_description
1 polymer ?
#
loop_
_entity_poly.entity_id
_entity_poly.type
_entity_poly.pdbx_seq_one_letter_code
_entity_poly.pdbx_strand_id
1 'polypeptide(L)'
;MSAVSGELISLDEILSSRNLEMNSVLGRITATTQELAHYHSGDEESIYLAYSDFHSYVVGDLACTKELNRWFSKQFEKGPFRLVAEEGKSKCSWVSLDDITNCLIRGDSEKSHHHQRVAELQRLRSIFATSERQWIEAQVENAKQQAILSILKAQVSSDEAHIHRDIHSLRRKGSELAGELSTLSQKVQALVSETIPCLCSELAQLQGTYILQGDYDLKVMRQEYYINRQKTFINHLVNQLARHQFLKIACQLERKNIASAYSLLRVIESELQSYLSAVNTRLGHYNSLIQAASEVREQGAIDDRDTFLHAVRDLLCIHSNVQATVPTYMSAHALVQQISALQSDLLSLQSELENTLPADRKRCINELCTLIQTVEQLLFASSTTAEPILTPWPLMRALDDMENANAQVEVSVEEVTKARTQKIKIFENRAHEVGRERQIFVDFFCNPERLKNQVRELTSRVKALQD
;
A
#
# COMPACT_ATOMS: atom_id res chain seq x y z
N MET A 1 -27.12 -50.60 -50.86
CA MET A 1 -27.53 -50.22 -49.49
C MET A 1 -26.57 -50.80 -48.44
N SER A 2 -26.24 -52.10 -48.44
CA SER A 2 -25.34 -52.70 -47.43
C SER A 2 -23.86 -52.31 -47.54
N ALA A 3 -23.30 -52.11 -48.74
CA ALA A 3 -21.90 -51.69 -48.90
C ALA A 3 -21.65 -50.24 -48.43
N VAL A 4 -22.58 -49.33 -48.72
CA VAL A 4 -22.52 -47.91 -48.33
C VAL A 4 -22.65 -47.73 -46.82
N SER A 5 -23.43 -48.57 -46.13
CA SER A 5 -23.50 -48.51 -44.67
C SER A 5 -22.21 -49.01 -44.00
N GLY A 6 -21.55 -50.02 -44.59
CA GLY A 6 -20.26 -50.50 -44.10
C GLY A 6 -19.14 -49.46 -44.22
N GLU A 7 -19.08 -48.74 -45.34
CA GLU A 7 -18.13 -47.64 -45.55
C GLU A 7 -18.38 -46.48 -44.58
N LEU A 8 -19.64 -46.12 -44.32
CA LEU A 8 -19.99 -45.08 -43.35
C LEU A 8 -19.53 -45.42 -41.92
N ILE A 9 -19.73 -46.66 -41.48
CA ILE A 9 -19.33 -47.12 -40.15
C ILE A 9 -17.80 -47.08 -40.01
N SER A 10 -17.07 -47.51 -41.05
CA SER A 10 -15.60 -47.44 -41.04
C SER A 10 -15.07 -46.01 -40.96
N LEU A 11 -15.75 -45.06 -41.61
CA LEU A 11 -15.37 -43.65 -41.59
C LEU A 11 -15.62 -43.03 -40.22
N ASP A 12 -16.74 -43.39 -39.58
CA ASP A 12 -17.12 -42.94 -38.24
C ASP A 12 -16.15 -43.46 -37.17
N GLU A 13 -15.70 -44.71 -37.28
CA GLU A 13 -14.65 -45.27 -36.42
C GLU A 13 -13.32 -44.52 -36.58
N ILE A 14 -12.90 -44.18 -37.80
CA ILE A 14 -11.67 -43.42 -38.06
C ILE A 14 -11.76 -42.00 -37.49
N LEU A 15 -12.90 -41.32 -37.66
CA LEU A 15 -13.13 -39.99 -37.11
C LEU A 15 -13.15 -40.01 -35.59
N SER A 16 -13.83 -40.99 -34.99
CA SER A 16 -13.87 -41.18 -33.54
C SER A 16 -12.49 -41.45 -32.96
N SER A 17 -11.69 -42.30 -33.61
CA SER A 17 -10.30 -42.57 -33.22
C SER A 17 -9.43 -41.31 -33.24
N ARG A 18 -9.49 -40.52 -34.33
CA ARG A 18 -8.75 -39.25 -34.43
C ARG A 18 -9.21 -38.21 -33.41
N ASN A 19 -10.51 -38.16 -33.13
CA ASN A 19 -11.04 -37.23 -32.13
C ASN A 19 -10.53 -37.60 -30.72
N LEU A 20 -10.46 -38.88 -30.40
CA LEU A 20 -9.89 -39.36 -29.14
C LEU A 20 -8.42 -38.98 -28.99
N GLU A 21 -7.62 -39.14 -30.06
CA GLU A 21 -6.21 -38.75 -30.08
C GLU A 21 -6.04 -37.24 -29.88
N MET A 22 -6.84 -36.42 -30.59
CA MET A 22 -6.83 -34.96 -30.43
C MET A 22 -7.16 -34.55 -28.99
N ASN A 23 -8.21 -35.15 -28.40
CA ASN A 23 -8.59 -34.87 -27.01
C ASN A 23 -7.47 -35.24 -26.02
N SER A 24 -6.75 -36.33 -26.27
CA SER A 24 -5.57 -36.70 -25.47
C SER A 24 -4.46 -35.64 -25.57
N VAL A 25 -4.16 -35.15 -26.78
CA VAL A 25 -3.15 -34.09 -26.97
C VAL A 25 -3.56 -32.80 -26.28
N LEU A 26 -4.81 -32.35 -26.45
CA LEU A 26 -5.34 -31.15 -25.80
C LEU A 26 -5.35 -31.28 -24.26
N GLY A 27 -5.67 -32.47 -23.74
CA GLY A 27 -5.58 -32.76 -22.30
C GLY A 27 -4.16 -32.61 -21.77
N ARG A 28 -3.15 -33.14 -22.50
CA ARG A 28 -1.73 -32.97 -22.13
C ARG A 28 -1.30 -31.50 -22.17
N ILE A 29 -1.67 -30.76 -23.23
CA ILE A 29 -1.37 -29.32 -23.33
C ILE A 29 -1.99 -28.57 -22.15
N THR A 30 -3.24 -28.86 -21.80
CA THR A 30 -3.94 -28.23 -20.67
C THR A 30 -3.22 -28.52 -19.35
N ALA A 31 -2.85 -29.77 -19.09
CA ALA A 31 -2.11 -30.15 -17.88
C ALA A 31 -0.75 -29.41 -17.79
N THR A 32 0.04 -29.41 -18.87
CA THR A 32 1.34 -28.71 -18.89
C THR A 32 1.19 -27.19 -18.75
N THR A 33 0.10 -26.61 -19.27
CA THR A 33 -0.18 -25.18 -19.12
C THR A 33 -0.62 -24.85 -17.69
N GLN A 34 -1.36 -25.74 -17.03
CA GLN A 34 -1.73 -25.61 -15.61
C GLN A 34 -0.51 -25.72 -14.69
N GLU A 35 0.41 -26.66 -14.96
CA GLU A 35 1.69 -26.76 -14.25
C GLU A 35 2.51 -25.48 -14.43
N LEU A 36 2.63 -24.99 -15.68
CA LEU A 36 3.32 -23.74 -15.96
C LEU A 36 2.67 -22.55 -15.26
N ALA A 37 1.33 -22.46 -15.27
CA ALA A 37 0.59 -21.42 -14.58
C ALA A 37 0.79 -21.49 -13.06
N HIS A 38 0.86 -22.69 -12.49
CA HIS A 38 1.17 -22.89 -11.08
C HIS A 38 2.58 -22.40 -10.73
N TYR A 39 3.59 -22.70 -11.54
CA TYR A 39 4.95 -22.16 -11.36
C TYR A 39 5.04 -20.63 -11.49
N HIS A 40 4.04 -19.99 -12.10
CA HIS A 40 3.96 -18.54 -12.30
C HIS A 40 2.88 -17.83 -11.47
N SER A 41 2.12 -18.55 -10.62
CA SER A 41 1.06 -17.95 -9.79
C SER A 41 1.61 -17.20 -8.57
N GLY A 42 2.83 -17.54 -8.14
CA GLY A 42 3.52 -16.87 -7.03
C GLY A 42 3.07 -17.31 -5.63
N ASP A 43 2.26 -18.37 -5.52
CA ASP A 43 1.67 -18.81 -4.24
C ASP A 43 2.56 -19.78 -3.43
N GLU A 44 3.48 -20.50 -4.07
CA GLU A 44 4.42 -21.44 -3.44
C GLU A 44 5.84 -20.84 -3.42
N GLU A 45 6.69 -21.33 -2.49
CA GLU A 45 8.10 -20.91 -2.26
C GLU A 45 8.73 -20.30 -3.52
N SER A 46 8.97 -18.98 -3.50
CA SER A 46 9.28 -18.18 -4.69
C SER A 46 10.47 -18.73 -5.47
N ILE A 47 10.20 -19.58 -6.47
CA ILE A 47 11.20 -20.21 -7.35
C ILE A 47 11.97 -19.14 -8.15
N TYR A 48 11.29 -18.02 -8.42
CA TYR A 48 11.82 -16.89 -9.17
C TYR A 48 12.09 -15.70 -8.25
N LEU A 49 13.24 -15.06 -8.43
CA LEU A 49 13.63 -13.82 -7.77
C LEU A 49 12.63 -12.70 -8.06
N ALA A 50 11.94 -12.73 -9.20
CA ALA A 50 10.92 -11.75 -9.56
C ALA A 50 9.73 -11.68 -8.58
N TYR A 51 9.42 -12.77 -7.87
CA TYR A 51 8.34 -12.81 -6.87
C TYR A 51 8.83 -12.59 -5.44
N SER A 52 10.15 -12.52 -5.22
CA SER A 52 10.72 -12.28 -3.89
C SER A 52 10.70 -10.80 -3.52
N ASP A 53 10.43 -10.51 -2.24
CA ASP A 53 10.53 -9.14 -1.72
C ASP A 53 11.99 -8.76 -1.39
N PHE A 54 12.56 -7.84 -2.17
CA PHE A 54 13.89 -7.30 -1.95
C PHE A 54 13.96 -6.16 -0.92
N HIS A 55 12.84 -5.75 -0.33
CA HIS A 55 12.84 -4.65 0.64
C HIS A 55 13.77 -4.92 1.82
N SER A 56 13.74 -6.16 2.36
CA SER A 56 14.63 -6.59 3.44
C SER A 56 16.12 -6.48 3.08
N TYR A 57 16.49 -6.88 1.86
CA TYR A 57 17.85 -6.76 1.33
C TYR A 57 18.28 -5.30 1.20
N VAL A 58 17.44 -4.44 0.62
CA VAL A 58 17.73 -3.01 0.42
C VAL A 58 17.90 -2.29 1.76
N VAL A 59 17.02 -2.57 2.73
CA VAL A 59 17.12 -2.02 4.09
C VAL A 59 18.41 -2.48 4.78
N GLY A 60 18.74 -3.77 4.66
CA GLY A 60 19.97 -4.34 5.21
C GLY A 60 21.24 -3.73 4.59
N ASP A 61 21.26 -3.52 3.27
CA ASP A 61 22.40 -2.94 2.57
C ASP A 61 22.60 -1.45 2.90
N LEU A 62 21.51 -0.68 2.98
CA LEU A 62 21.56 0.71 3.44
C LEU A 62 22.07 0.82 4.88
N ALA A 63 21.64 -0.08 5.76
CA ALA A 63 22.16 -0.14 7.13
C ALA A 63 23.65 -0.50 7.17
N CYS A 64 24.09 -1.48 6.36
CA CYS A 64 25.49 -1.86 6.23
C CYS A 64 26.36 -0.68 5.74
N THR A 65 25.89 0.05 4.72
CA THR A 65 26.57 1.24 4.18
C THR A 65 26.71 2.33 5.24
N LYS A 66 25.65 2.60 6.02
CA LYS A 66 25.69 3.57 7.13
C LYS A 66 26.72 3.18 8.20
N GLU A 67 26.74 1.90 8.57
CA GLU A 67 27.70 1.39 9.55
C GLU A 67 29.15 1.43 9.04
N LEU A 68 29.37 1.12 7.76
CA LEU A 68 30.69 1.23 7.12
C LEU A 68 31.18 2.67 7.08
N ASN A 69 30.31 3.62 6.72
CA ASN A 69 30.65 5.05 6.75
C ASN A 69 30.96 5.53 8.17
N ARG A 70 30.15 5.13 9.16
CA ARG A 70 30.40 5.46 10.57
C ARG A 70 31.74 4.89 11.05
N TRP A 71 32.06 3.65 10.68
CA TRP A 71 33.33 3.03 11.01
C TRP A 71 34.49 3.73 10.30
N PHE A 72 34.34 4.09 9.03
CA PHE A 72 35.34 4.85 8.27
C PHE A 72 35.65 6.20 8.92
N SER A 73 34.63 6.99 9.26
CA SER A 73 34.79 8.26 9.96
C SER A 73 35.52 8.09 11.30
N LYS A 74 35.13 7.09 12.10
CA LYS A 74 35.78 6.80 13.38
C LYS A 74 37.26 6.43 13.26
N GLN A 75 37.64 5.69 12.22
CA GLN A 75 39.00 5.14 12.08
C GLN A 75 39.95 6.04 11.28
N PHE A 76 39.45 6.83 10.33
CA PHE A 76 40.29 7.52 9.33
C PHE A 76 40.15 9.05 9.28
N GLU A 77 39.08 9.67 9.78
CA GLU A 77 38.95 11.16 9.70
C GLU A 77 40.03 11.92 10.48
N LYS A 78 40.58 11.31 11.53
CA LYS A 78 41.71 11.90 12.27
C LYS A 78 43.09 11.64 11.66
N GLY A 79 43.16 10.91 10.54
CA GLY A 79 44.25 10.87 9.57
C GLY A 79 45.70 10.63 10.08
N PRO A 80 46.42 9.61 9.59
CA PRO A 80 47.87 9.48 9.85
C PRO A 80 48.72 10.61 9.22
N PHE A 81 48.18 11.34 8.23
CA PHE A 81 48.91 12.37 7.49
C PHE A 81 49.17 13.67 8.24
N ARG A 82 48.39 13.98 9.30
CA ARG A 82 48.64 15.20 10.09
C ARG A 82 49.86 15.07 11.02
N LEU A 83 50.22 13.84 11.37
CA LEU A 83 51.32 13.55 12.32
C LEU A 83 52.69 13.48 11.64
N VAL A 84 52.78 12.94 10.42
CA VAL A 84 54.10 12.68 9.79
C VAL A 84 54.64 13.89 9.01
N ALA A 85 53.77 14.76 8.49
CA ALA A 85 54.18 15.87 7.61
C ALA A 85 54.51 17.18 8.36
N GLU A 86 53.89 17.43 9.52
CA GLU A 86 54.14 18.66 10.31
C GLU A 86 55.39 18.54 11.20
N GLU A 87 55.74 17.34 11.67
CA GLU A 87 56.95 17.08 12.50
C GLU A 87 58.28 17.17 11.73
N GLY A 88 58.24 17.15 10.39
CA GLY A 88 59.45 17.22 9.55
C GLY A 88 59.98 18.63 9.30
N LYS A 89 59.27 19.69 9.70
CA LYS A 89 59.58 21.08 9.28
C LYS A 89 60.00 22.03 10.40
N SER A 90 59.73 21.73 11.66
CA SER A 90 60.20 22.53 12.79
C SER A 90 61.25 21.75 13.55
N LYS A 91 62.44 22.36 13.71
CA LYS A 91 63.55 22.00 14.60
C LYS A 91 63.24 20.82 15.51
N CYS A 92 64.03 19.74 15.43
CA CYS A 92 64.04 18.57 16.31
C CYS A 92 63.70 18.90 17.78
N SER A 93 62.41 19.06 18.04
CA SER A 93 61.80 19.20 19.33
C SER A 93 61.35 17.79 19.60
N TRP A 94 62.22 17.04 20.27
CA TRP A 94 61.94 15.75 20.86
C TRP A 94 60.53 15.78 21.46
N VAL A 95 59.61 15.08 20.81
CA VAL A 95 58.17 15.18 21.05
C VAL A 95 57.86 14.71 22.47
N SER A 96 57.20 15.57 23.24
CA SER A 96 56.47 15.17 24.45
C SER A 96 55.37 14.20 24.02
N LEU A 97 55.53 12.94 24.42
CA LEU A 97 54.78 11.79 23.89
C LEU A 97 53.43 11.56 24.61
N ASP A 98 53.00 12.50 25.45
CA ASP A 98 51.91 12.26 26.40
C ASP A 98 50.50 12.61 25.88
N ASP A 99 50.34 13.55 24.94
CA ASP A 99 49.04 14.25 24.87
C ASP A 99 48.02 13.84 23.78
N ILE A 100 48.35 13.03 22.76
CA ILE A 100 47.41 12.86 21.61
C ILE A 100 46.99 11.40 21.33
N THR A 101 47.59 10.41 21.99
CA THR A 101 47.28 8.99 21.72
C THR A 101 46.06 8.43 22.48
N ASN A 102 45.51 9.17 23.45
CA ASN A 102 44.48 8.67 24.38
C ASN A 102 43.07 8.49 23.77
N CYS A 103 42.80 9.00 22.56
CA CYS A 103 41.42 9.04 22.04
C CYS A 103 41.07 8.00 20.97
N LEU A 104 42.01 7.16 20.49
CA LEU A 104 41.77 6.34 19.28
C LEU A 104 41.69 4.82 19.47
N ILE A 105 41.79 4.28 20.68
CA ILE A 105 41.83 2.83 20.85
C ILE A 105 40.86 2.45 21.97
N ARG A 106 39.81 1.68 21.65
CA ARG A 106 38.98 0.93 22.60
C ARG A 106 39.15 -0.54 22.26
N GLY A 107 39.80 -1.29 23.15
CA GLY A 107 40.35 -2.63 22.95
C GLY A 107 41.46 -2.86 23.97
N ASP A 108 41.13 -3.42 25.12
CA ASP A 108 41.85 -3.20 26.38
C ASP A 108 43.08 -4.09 26.63
N SER A 109 43.43 -5.04 25.75
CA SER A 109 44.63 -5.89 25.95
C SER A 109 45.90 -5.35 25.28
N GLU A 110 45.82 -4.84 24.05
CA GLU A 110 47.02 -4.44 23.27
C GLU A 110 47.53 -3.02 23.63
N LYS A 111 46.68 -2.19 24.23
CA LYS A 111 47.02 -0.82 24.68
C LYS A 111 48.07 -0.82 25.79
N SER A 112 47.95 -1.74 26.73
CA SER A 112 48.85 -1.85 27.88
C SER A 112 50.25 -2.21 27.41
N HIS A 113 50.37 -3.17 26.49
CA HIS A 113 51.67 -3.61 25.97
C HIS A 113 52.40 -2.54 25.18
N HIS A 114 51.71 -1.77 24.33
CA HIS A 114 52.37 -0.71 23.56
C HIS A 114 52.80 0.46 24.46
N HIS A 115 51.94 0.91 25.39
CA HIS A 115 52.30 1.99 26.29
C HIS A 115 53.43 1.58 27.24
N GLN A 116 53.40 0.34 27.76
CA GLN A 116 54.44 -0.21 28.61
C GLN A 116 55.77 -0.36 27.86
N ARG A 117 55.77 -0.81 26.59
CA ARG A 117 57.01 -0.91 25.79
C ARG A 117 57.63 0.45 25.49
N VAL A 118 56.81 1.46 25.20
CA VAL A 118 57.30 2.82 24.94
C VAL A 118 57.87 3.45 26.21
N ALA A 119 57.18 3.32 27.34
CA ALA A 119 57.68 3.80 28.63
C ALA A 119 58.94 3.06 29.08
N GLU A 120 59.00 1.74 28.87
CA GLU A 120 60.20 0.94 29.16
C GLU A 120 61.36 1.31 28.25
N LEU A 121 61.15 1.56 26.96
CA LEU A 121 62.22 2.01 26.06
C LEU A 121 62.76 3.38 26.49
N GLN A 122 61.89 4.30 26.92
CA GLN A 122 62.30 5.61 27.42
C GLN A 122 63.05 5.52 28.76
N ARG A 123 62.62 4.61 29.64
CA ARG A 123 63.31 4.30 30.90
C ARG A 123 64.66 3.63 30.67
N LEU A 124 64.73 2.64 29.79
CA LEU A 124 65.98 1.96 29.43
C LEU A 124 66.96 2.97 28.82
N ARG A 125 66.49 3.85 27.93
CA ARG A 125 67.32 4.90 27.32
C ARG A 125 67.92 5.88 28.33
N SER A 126 67.22 6.20 29.42
CA SER A 126 67.75 7.12 30.44
C SER A 126 68.73 6.45 31.42
N ILE A 127 68.56 5.15 31.68
CA ILE A 127 69.37 4.39 32.64
C ILE A 127 70.60 3.76 31.98
N PHE A 128 70.55 3.51 30.66
CA PHE A 128 71.56 2.70 29.99
C PHE A 128 72.98 3.26 30.14
N ALA A 129 73.21 4.53 29.78
CA ALA A 129 74.54 5.14 29.81
C ALA A 129 75.16 5.17 31.22
N THR A 130 74.35 5.34 32.26
CA THR A 130 74.82 5.34 33.65
C THR A 130 75.08 3.92 34.14
N SER A 131 74.22 2.96 33.78
CA SER A 131 74.39 1.56 34.18
C SER A 131 75.60 0.88 33.53
N GLU A 132 75.88 1.16 32.25
CA GLU A 132 77.03 0.59 31.54
C GLU A 132 78.35 1.14 32.08
N ARG A 133 78.40 2.44 32.36
CA ARG A 133 79.55 3.06 33.04
C ARG A 133 79.82 2.42 34.41
N GLN A 134 78.78 2.27 35.23
CA GLN A 134 78.90 1.67 36.56
C GLN A 134 79.36 0.21 36.50
N TRP A 135 78.89 -0.55 35.51
CA TRP A 135 79.32 -1.94 35.30
C TRP A 135 80.81 -2.03 34.93
N ILE A 136 81.29 -1.18 34.03
CA ILE A 136 82.71 -1.14 33.66
C ILE A 136 83.58 -0.74 34.86
N GLU A 137 83.19 0.31 35.60
CA GLU A 137 83.90 0.75 36.81
C GLU A 137 83.99 -0.39 37.86
N ALA A 138 82.89 -1.12 38.07
CA ALA A 138 82.87 -2.27 38.99
C ALA A 138 83.76 -3.42 38.51
N GLN A 139 83.80 -3.70 37.20
CA GLN A 139 84.65 -4.76 36.64
C GLN A 139 86.14 -4.41 36.77
N VAL A 140 86.50 -3.14 36.54
CA VAL A 140 87.87 -2.64 36.71
C VAL A 140 88.31 -2.73 38.18
N GLU A 141 87.45 -2.31 39.12
CA GLU A 141 87.80 -2.39 40.55
C GLU A 141 87.91 -3.84 41.03
N ASN A 142 87.06 -4.76 40.54
CA ASN A 142 87.18 -6.19 40.84
C ASN A 142 88.51 -6.76 40.31
N ALA A 143 88.88 -6.48 39.06
CA ALA A 143 90.15 -6.92 38.50
C ALA A 143 91.35 -6.38 39.29
N LYS A 144 91.30 -5.12 39.73
CA LYS A 144 92.31 -4.51 40.61
C LYS A 144 92.40 -5.24 41.95
N GLN A 145 91.27 -5.54 42.59
CA GLN A 145 91.26 -6.29 43.85
C GLN A 145 91.79 -7.71 43.69
N GLN A 146 91.44 -8.40 42.60
CA GLN A 146 91.98 -9.73 42.28
C GLN A 146 93.49 -9.70 42.07
N ALA A 147 94.01 -8.70 41.36
CA ALA A 147 95.46 -8.52 41.18
C ALA A 147 96.16 -8.30 42.53
N ILE A 148 95.63 -7.41 43.39
CA ILE A 148 96.15 -7.18 44.74
C ILE A 148 96.16 -8.47 45.55
N LEU A 149 95.06 -9.23 45.56
CA LEU A 149 94.99 -10.51 46.25
C LEU A 149 95.99 -11.52 45.70
N SER A 150 96.21 -11.57 44.39
CA SER A 150 97.20 -12.47 43.79
C SER A 150 98.64 -12.11 44.19
N ILE A 151 98.97 -10.82 44.23
CA ILE A 151 100.29 -10.32 44.64
C ILE A 151 100.50 -10.57 46.14
N LEU A 152 99.49 -10.28 46.97
CA LEU A 152 99.57 -10.55 48.41
C LEU A 152 99.73 -12.05 48.70
N LYS A 153 99.03 -12.93 47.97
CA LYS A 153 99.24 -14.38 48.06
C LYS A 153 100.67 -14.77 47.68
N ALA A 154 101.19 -14.25 46.57
CA ALA A 154 102.57 -14.51 46.16
C ALA A 154 103.61 -14.00 47.17
N GLN A 155 103.35 -12.86 47.80
CA GLN A 155 104.22 -12.28 48.83
C GLN A 155 104.18 -13.09 50.14
N VAL A 156 102.99 -13.50 50.60
CA VAL A 156 102.85 -14.39 51.78
C VAL A 156 103.57 -15.72 51.54
N SER A 157 103.41 -16.34 50.36
CA SER A 157 104.15 -17.55 49.99
C SER A 157 105.66 -17.33 49.90
N SER A 158 106.13 -16.14 49.51
CA SER A 158 107.55 -15.78 49.52
C SER A 158 108.10 -15.53 50.93
N ASP A 159 107.30 -14.98 51.84
CA ASP A 159 107.70 -14.68 53.22
C ASP A 159 107.71 -15.96 54.08
N GLU A 160 106.78 -16.90 53.82
CA GLU A 160 106.81 -18.26 54.36
C GLU A 160 108.08 -19.04 53.95
N ALA A 161 108.67 -18.72 52.80
CA ALA A 161 109.90 -19.36 52.30
C ALA A 161 111.21 -18.80 52.89
N HIS A 162 111.16 -17.87 53.86
CA HIS A 162 112.31 -17.32 54.61
C HIS A 162 113.59 -17.10 53.78
N ILE A 163 113.54 -16.19 52.81
CA ILE A 163 114.72 -15.74 52.08
C ILE A 163 115.22 -14.43 52.72
N HIS A 164 116.29 -14.50 53.51
CA HIS A 164 117.02 -13.31 53.97
C HIS A 164 117.57 -12.54 52.76
N ARG A 165 116.92 -11.45 52.38
CA ARG A 165 117.41 -10.52 51.35
C ARG A 165 118.16 -9.37 52.01
N ASP A 166 119.34 -9.04 51.48
CA ASP A 166 120.14 -7.91 51.90
C ASP A 166 119.39 -6.57 51.68
N ILE A 167 119.47 -5.65 52.64
CA ILE A 167 118.72 -4.38 52.69
C ILE A 167 118.98 -3.54 51.43
N HIS A 168 120.21 -3.56 50.91
CA HIS A 168 120.55 -2.84 49.69
C HIS A 168 119.88 -3.44 48.43
N SER A 169 119.74 -4.76 48.36
CA SER A 169 119.03 -5.44 47.27
C SER A 169 117.51 -5.19 47.31
N LEU A 170 116.93 -5.11 48.51
CA LEU A 170 115.53 -4.75 48.72
C LEU A 170 115.27 -3.29 48.34
N ARG A 171 116.19 -2.37 48.69
CA ARG A 171 116.04 -0.96 48.35
C ARG A 171 116.12 -0.71 46.84
N ARG A 172 117.03 -1.40 46.13
CA ARG A 172 117.15 -1.32 44.66
C ARG A 172 115.90 -1.89 43.96
N LYS A 173 115.43 -3.06 44.39
CA LYS A 173 114.16 -3.63 43.90
C LYS A 173 112.96 -2.75 44.23
N GLY A 174 112.94 -2.11 45.41
CA GLY A 174 111.91 -1.17 45.80
C GLY A 174 111.88 0.07 44.89
N SER A 175 113.04 0.60 44.50
CA SER A 175 113.10 1.70 43.52
C SER A 175 112.74 1.27 42.10
N GLU A 176 113.12 0.06 41.67
CA GLU A 176 112.73 -0.51 40.37
C GLU A 176 111.21 -0.72 40.31
N LEU A 177 110.63 -1.36 41.33
CA LEU A 177 109.18 -1.55 41.46
C LEU A 177 108.42 -0.23 41.57
N ALA A 178 108.97 0.78 42.25
CA ALA A 178 108.35 2.11 42.31
C ALA A 178 108.34 2.80 40.94
N GLY A 179 109.42 2.62 40.15
CA GLY A 179 109.47 3.08 38.76
C GLY A 179 108.46 2.34 37.87
N GLU A 180 108.42 1.01 37.95
CA GLU A 180 107.44 0.19 37.23
C GLU A 180 106.00 0.54 37.63
N LEU A 181 105.72 0.71 38.92
CA LEU A 181 104.42 1.13 39.44
C LEU A 181 104.03 2.51 38.92
N SER A 182 104.97 3.46 38.84
CA SER A 182 104.72 4.78 38.28
C SER A 182 104.39 4.72 36.79
N THR A 183 105.16 3.95 36.01
CA THR A 183 104.89 3.78 34.57
C THR A 183 103.56 3.05 34.32
N LEU A 184 103.22 2.06 35.15
CA LEU A 184 101.96 1.32 35.06
C LEU A 184 100.77 2.20 35.47
N SER A 185 100.92 2.97 36.55
CA SER A 185 99.91 3.95 36.99
C SER A 185 99.65 5.00 35.90
N GLN A 186 100.68 5.47 35.20
CA GLN A 186 100.54 6.41 34.09
C GLN A 186 99.82 5.79 32.89
N LYS A 187 100.10 4.52 32.56
CA LYS A 187 99.37 3.78 31.52
C LYS A 187 97.89 3.54 31.90
N VAL A 188 97.63 3.15 33.14
CA VAL A 188 96.26 2.98 33.65
C VAL A 188 95.51 4.32 33.61
N GLN A 189 96.16 5.41 34.00
CA GLN A 189 95.55 6.71 33.96
C GLN A 189 95.22 7.16 32.53
N ALA A 190 96.13 6.93 31.56
CA ALA A 190 95.86 7.21 30.15
C ALA A 190 94.68 6.38 29.60
N LEU A 191 94.60 5.08 29.94
CA LEU A 191 93.49 4.23 29.55
C LEU A 191 92.15 4.70 30.15
N VAL A 192 92.14 5.10 31.43
CA VAL A 192 90.94 5.55 32.13
C VAL A 192 90.50 6.95 31.68
N SER A 193 91.44 7.87 31.43
CA SER A 193 91.10 9.25 31.08
C SER A 193 90.79 9.46 29.61
N GLU A 194 91.38 8.67 28.71
CA GLU A 194 91.33 8.92 27.26
C GLU A 194 90.72 7.75 26.50
N THR A 195 91.28 6.54 26.63
CA THR A 195 90.88 5.42 25.78
C THR A 195 89.48 4.88 26.11
N ILE A 196 89.16 4.68 27.39
CA ILE A 196 87.84 4.19 27.82
C ILE A 196 86.74 5.22 27.49
N PRO A 197 86.89 6.53 27.79
CA PRO A 197 85.89 7.52 27.39
C PRO A 197 85.67 7.61 25.88
N CYS A 198 86.73 7.51 25.07
CA CYS A 198 86.61 7.48 23.60
C CYS A 198 85.83 6.25 23.11
N LEU A 199 86.17 5.06 23.59
CA LEU A 199 85.47 3.83 23.22
C LEU A 199 84.00 3.82 23.70
N CYS A 200 83.73 4.34 24.90
CA CYS A 200 82.36 4.55 25.37
C CYS A 200 81.59 5.57 24.53
N SER A 201 82.26 6.60 24.01
CA SER A 201 81.65 7.56 23.08
C SER A 201 81.33 6.92 21.73
N GLU A 202 82.23 6.12 21.17
CA GLU A 202 82.00 5.36 19.94
C GLU A 202 80.88 4.32 20.10
N LEU A 203 80.85 3.62 21.25
CA LEU A 203 79.81 2.65 21.57
C LEU A 203 78.44 3.32 21.78
N ALA A 204 78.39 4.49 22.43
CA ALA A 204 77.18 5.29 22.55
C ALA A 204 76.67 5.81 21.19
N GLN A 205 77.57 6.19 20.28
CA GLN A 205 77.21 6.58 18.90
C GLN A 205 76.65 5.39 18.12
N LEU A 206 77.26 4.21 18.25
CA LEU A 206 76.78 2.98 17.62
C LEU A 206 75.42 2.54 18.20
N GLN A 207 75.15 2.75 19.48
CA GLN A 207 73.86 2.42 20.09
C GLN A 207 72.72 3.39 19.75
N GLY A 208 73.05 4.61 19.32
CA GLY A 208 72.09 5.49 18.66
C GLY A 208 71.41 4.81 17.47
N THR A 209 72.08 3.87 16.79
CA THR A 209 71.49 3.11 15.68
C THR A 209 70.44 2.09 16.12
N TYR A 210 70.60 1.42 17.27
CA TYR A 210 69.59 0.48 17.81
C TYR A 210 68.35 1.20 18.35
N ILE A 211 68.53 2.38 18.96
CA ILE A 211 67.40 3.22 19.41
C ILE A 211 66.63 3.74 18.19
N LEU A 212 67.36 4.19 17.17
CA LEU A 212 66.78 4.64 15.91
C LEU A 212 66.05 3.49 15.19
N GLN A 213 66.60 2.27 15.23
CA GLN A 213 65.93 1.08 14.72
C GLN A 213 64.61 0.83 15.45
N GLY A 214 64.58 0.92 16.78
CA GLY A 214 63.34 0.80 17.56
C GLY A 214 62.28 1.85 17.20
N ASP A 215 62.69 3.10 16.92
CA ASP A 215 61.79 4.16 16.46
C ASP A 215 61.25 3.90 15.04
N TYR A 216 62.07 3.34 14.14
CA TYR A 216 61.61 2.94 12.81
C TYR A 216 60.70 1.72 12.86
N ASP A 217 61.01 0.72 13.69
CA ASP A 217 60.14 -0.44 13.92
C ASP A 217 58.77 0.02 14.45
N LEU A 218 58.75 1.00 15.36
CA LEU A 218 57.50 1.59 15.85
C LEU A 218 56.70 2.29 14.75
N LYS A 219 57.37 3.03 13.84
CA LYS A 219 56.72 3.66 12.68
C LYS A 219 56.17 2.62 11.71
N VAL A 220 56.93 1.56 11.43
CA VAL A 220 56.50 0.44 10.58
C VAL A 220 55.27 -0.24 11.18
N MET A 221 55.30 -0.57 12.48
CA MET A 221 54.16 -1.20 13.16
C MET A 221 52.90 -0.33 13.13
N ARG A 222 53.03 0.99 13.29
CA ARG A 222 51.89 1.92 13.13
C ARG A 222 51.33 1.87 11.71
N GLN A 223 52.20 1.89 10.69
CA GLN A 223 51.78 1.82 9.29
C GLN A 223 51.13 0.47 8.96
N GLU A 224 51.69 -0.64 9.41
CA GLU A 224 51.13 -1.98 9.24
C GLU A 224 49.74 -2.08 9.87
N TYR A 225 49.55 -1.51 11.06
CA TYR A 225 48.23 -1.43 11.70
C TYR A 225 47.23 -0.66 10.83
N TYR A 226 47.59 0.51 10.32
CA TYR A 226 46.73 1.29 9.42
C TYR A 226 46.40 0.53 8.12
N ILE A 227 47.40 -0.12 7.50
CA ILE A 227 47.22 -0.94 6.31
C ILE A 227 46.26 -2.11 6.61
N ASN A 228 46.39 -2.76 7.76
CA ASN A 228 45.51 -3.87 8.13
C ASN A 228 44.05 -3.39 8.31
N ARG A 229 43.85 -2.22 8.92
CA ARG A 229 42.52 -1.60 9.01
C ARG A 229 41.96 -1.25 7.63
N GLN A 230 42.77 -0.69 6.73
CA GLN A 230 42.35 -0.43 5.35
C GLN A 230 41.99 -1.71 4.59
N LYS A 231 42.78 -2.78 4.72
CA LYS A 231 42.48 -4.09 4.12
C LYS A 231 41.14 -4.64 4.61
N THR A 232 40.86 -4.51 5.91
CA THR A 232 39.59 -4.96 6.50
C THR A 232 38.41 -4.16 5.92
N PHE A 233 38.56 -2.84 5.79
CA PHE A 233 37.56 -1.98 5.17
C PHE A 233 37.29 -2.34 3.70
N ILE A 234 38.36 -2.48 2.93
CA ILE A 234 38.29 -2.88 1.52
C ILE A 234 37.58 -4.23 1.41
N ASN A 235 37.89 -5.20 2.27
CA ASN A 235 37.22 -6.49 2.27
C ASN A 235 35.71 -6.36 2.52
N HIS A 236 35.27 -5.50 3.43
CA HIS A 236 33.84 -5.24 3.62
C HIS A 236 33.18 -4.61 2.38
N LEU A 237 33.85 -3.64 1.75
CA LEU A 237 33.35 -3.03 0.50
C LEU A 237 33.29 -4.03 -0.65
N VAL A 238 34.32 -4.86 -0.82
CA VAL A 238 34.37 -5.92 -1.84
C VAL A 238 33.24 -6.93 -1.61
N ASN A 239 33.00 -7.34 -0.36
CA ASN A 239 31.89 -8.23 -0.03
C ASN A 239 30.53 -7.59 -0.32
N GLN A 240 30.35 -6.30 0.00
CA GLN A 240 29.14 -5.58 -0.32
C GLN A 240 28.92 -5.51 -1.84
N LEU A 241 29.96 -5.16 -2.60
CA LEU A 241 29.91 -5.14 -4.07
C LEU A 241 29.60 -6.52 -4.66
N ALA A 242 30.25 -7.58 -4.15
CA ALA A 242 30.04 -8.94 -4.61
C ALA A 242 28.59 -9.40 -4.42
N ARG A 243 27.95 -9.07 -3.30
CA ARG A 243 26.52 -9.35 -3.07
C ARG A 243 25.62 -8.67 -4.10
N HIS A 244 25.86 -7.39 -4.38
CA HIS A 244 25.11 -6.65 -5.41
C HIS A 244 25.33 -7.21 -6.81
N GLN A 245 26.58 -7.54 -7.17
CA GLN A 245 26.90 -8.12 -8.46
C GLN A 245 26.27 -9.50 -8.62
N PHE A 246 26.31 -10.33 -7.59
CA PHE A 246 25.66 -11.64 -7.57
C PHE A 246 24.15 -11.50 -7.81
N LEU A 247 23.48 -10.64 -7.04
CA LEU A 247 22.05 -10.39 -7.21
C LEU A 247 21.72 -9.89 -8.63
N LYS A 248 22.51 -8.94 -9.15
CA LYS A 248 22.34 -8.42 -10.51
C LYS A 248 22.48 -9.52 -11.56
N ILE A 249 23.48 -10.39 -11.44
CA ILE A 249 23.69 -11.51 -12.36
C ILE A 249 22.52 -12.50 -12.27
N ALA A 250 22.07 -12.83 -11.07
CA ALA A 250 20.94 -13.73 -10.86
C ALA A 250 19.66 -13.21 -11.53
N CYS A 251 19.32 -11.92 -11.33
CA CYS A 251 18.17 -11.30 -12.00
C CYS A 251 18.32 -11.27 -13.53
N GLN A 252 19.54 -11.07 -14.05
CA GLN A 252 19.79 -11.08 -15.49
C GLN A 252 19.63 -12.47 -16.11
N LEU A 253 20.11 -13.51 -15.43
CA LEU A 253 19.96 -14.91 -15.86
C LEU A 253 18.49 -15.31 -15.88
N GLU A 254 17.76 -14.97 -14.82
CA GLU A 254 16.33 -15.24 -14.73
C GLU A 254 15.55 -14.54 -15.83
N ARG A 255 15.82 -13.24 -16.05
CA ARG A 255 15.20 -12.48 -17.15
C ARG A 255 15.45 -13.14 -18.51
N LYS A 256 16.66 -13.64 -18.76
CA LYS A 256 17.00 -14.33 -20.01
C LYS A 256 16.19 -15.63 -20.15
N ASN A 257 16.08 -16.41 -19.08
CA ASN A 257 15.31 -17.66 -19.09
C ASN A 257 13.82 -17.40 -19.33
N ILE A 258 13.22 -16.43 -18.61
CA ILE A 258 11.83 -16.04 -18.78
C ILE A 258 11.59 -15.50 -20.20
N ALA A 259 12.49 -14.67 -20.74
CA ALA A 259 12.37 -14.17 -22.11
C ALA A 259 12.44 -15.30 -23.16
N SER A 260 13.29 -16.30 -22.93
CA SER A 260 13.35 -17.50 -23.78
C SER A 260 12.04 -18.29 -23.72
N ALA A 261 11.52 -18.56 -22.52
CA ALA A 261 10.25 -19.25 -22.35
C ALA A 261 9.09 -18.48 -22.99
N TYR A 262 9.05 -17.15 -22.82
CA TYR A 262 8.08 -16.27 -23.48
C TYR A 262 8.14 -16.37 -25.01
N SER A 263 9.35 -16.40 -25.60
CA SER A 263 9.49 -16.55 -27.05
C SER A 263 8.92 -17.89 -27.56
N LEU A 264 9.10 -18.98 -26.81
CA LEU A 264 8.53 -20.28 -27.14
C LEU A 264 7.00 -20.28 -27.02
N LEU A 265 6.46 -19.68 -25.95
CA LEU A 265 5.01 -19.54 -25.78
C LEU A 265 4.37 -18.73 -26.91
N ARG A 266 5.04 -17.65 -27.36
CA ARG A 266 4.59 -16.88 -28.53
C ARG A 266 4.55 -17.69 -29.81
N VAL A 267 5.52 -18.57 -30.02
CA VAL A 267 5.51 -19.49 -31.18
C VAL A 267 4.33 -20.43 -31.10
N ILE A 268 4.10 -21.07 -29.95
CA ILE A 268 2.96 -21.97 -29.74
C ILE A 268 1.62 -21.24 -29.95
N GLU A 269 1.48 -20.03 -29.42
CA GLU A 269 0.29 -19.18 -29.63
C GLU A 269 0.05 -18.93 -31.13
N SER A 270 1.09 -18.59 -31.88
CA SER A 270 0.98 -18.34 -33.32
C SER A 270 0.61 -19.58 -34.12
N GLU A 271 1.13 -20.76 -33.75
CA GLU A 271 0.77 -22.03 -34.38
C GLU A 271 -0.68 -22.40 -34.09
N LEU A 272 -1.12 -22.29 -32.83
CA LEU A 272 -2.51 -22.55 -32.45
C LEU A 272 -3.48 -21.61 -33.18
N GLN A 273 -3.13 -20.34 -33.33
CA GLN A 273 -3.92 -19.37 -34.08
C GLN A 273 -4.00 -19.74 -35.57
N SER A 274 -2.90 -20.21 -36.15
CA SER A 274 -2.87 -20.75 -37.52
C SER A 274 -3.80 -21.96 -37.65
N TYR A 275 -3.74 -22.93 -36.74
CA TYR A 275 -4.65 -24.08 -36.72
C TYR A 275 -6.12 -23.67 -36.60
N LEU A 276 -6.44 -22.72 -35.71
CA LEU A 276 -7.79 -22.18 -35.58
C LEU A 276 -8.29 -21.56 -36.88
N SER A 277 -7.45 -20.78 -37.56
CA SER A 277 -7.81 -20.19 -38.85
C SER A 277 -8.06 -21.25 -39.94
N ALA A 278 -7.24 -22.30 -39.99
CA ALA A 278 -7.39 -23.41 -40.91
C ALA A 278 -8.66 -24.24 -40.62
N VAL A 279 -9.01 -24.42 -39.36
CA VAL A 279 -10.27 -25.07 -38.97
C VAL A 279 -11.47 -24.20 -39.35
N ASN A 280 -11.43 -22.90 -39.06
CA ASN A 280 -12.52 -21.98 -39.41
C ASN A 280 -12.76 -21.89 -40.92
N THR A 281 -11.70 -21.86 -41.73
CA THR A 281 -11.84 -21.89 -43.20
C THR A 281 -12.48 -23.18 -43.69
N ARG A 282 -12.08 -24.35 -43.15
CA ARG A 282 -12.72 -25.63 -43.44
C ARG A 282 -14.19 -25.66 -43.01
N LEU A 283 -14.50 -25.12 -41.84
CA LEU A 283 -15.87 -25.02 -41.32
C LEU A 283 -16.73 -24.11 -42.22
N GLY A 284 -16.16 -23.01 -42.69
CA GLY A 284 -16.75 -22.15 -43.72
C GLY A 284 -17.06 -22.92 -45.00
N HIS A 285 -16.11 -23.72 -45.52
CA HIS A 285 -16.35 -24.56 -46.69
C HIS A 285 -17.46 -25.59 -46.47
N TYR A 286 -17.52 -26.25 -45.30
CA TYR A 286 -18.61 -27.16 -44.97
C TYR A 286 -19.96 -26.45 -44.92
N ASN A 287 -20.02 -25.25 -44.32
CA ASN A 287 -21.24 -24.46 -44.30
C ASN A 287 -21.67 -24.06 -45.72
N SER A 288 -20.74 -23.64 -46.58
CA SER A 288 -21.03 -23.37 -47.99
C SER A 288 -21.50 -24.62 -48.75
N LEU A 289 -20.93 -25.79 -48.46
CA LEU A 289 -21.38 -27.06 -49.05
C LEU A 289 -22.76 -27.47 -48.54
N ILE A 290 -23.07 -27.27 -47.26
CA ILE A 290 -24.39 -27.52 -46.68
C ILE A 290 -25.41 -26.57 -47.31
N GLN A 291 -25.06 -25.29 -47.46
CA GLN A 291 -25.91 -24.31 -48.13
C GLN A 291 -26.14 -24.72 -49.59
N ALA A 292 -25.08 -25.04 -50.34
CA ALA A 292 -25.22 -25.52 -51.72
C ALA A 292 -26.05 -26.81 -51.79
N ALA A 293 -25.91 -27.74 -50.84
CA ALA A 293 -26.72 -28.96 -50.76
C ALA A 293 -28.18 -28.69 -50.37
N SER A 294 -28.46 -27.64 -49.61
CA SER A 294 -29.83 -27.18 -49.34
C SER A 294 -30.45 -26.45 -50.54
N GLU A 295 -29.62 -25.86 -51.39
CA GLU A 295 -30.01 -25.29 -52.68
C GLU A 295 -30.17 -26.37 -53.78
N VAL A 296 -29.73 -27.62 -53.54
CA VAL A 296 -29.94 -28.75 -54.46
C VAL A 296 -31.41 -29.17 -54.46
N ARG A 297 -32.05 -28.74 -55.56
CA ARG A 297 -33.37 -29.13 -56.10
C ARG A 297 -34.54 -28.49 -55.37
N GLU A 298 -34.95 -27.34 -55.91
CA GLU A 298 -36.34 -27.22 -56.36
C GLU A 298 -36.68 -28.46 -57.21
N GLN A 299 -37.03 -29.59 -56.57
CA GLN A 299 -37.82 -30.61 -57.26
C GLN A 299 -39.04 -29.85 -57.78
N GLY A 300 -39.24 -29.95 -59.10
CA GLY A 300 -40.13 -29.10 -59.87
C GLY A 300 -41.55 -29.02 -59.31
N ALA A 301 -42.33 -28.14 -59.93
CA ALA A 301 -43.74 -27.92 -59.60
C ALA A 301 -44.47 -29.22 -59.26
N ILE A 302 -45.34 -29.14 -58.24
CA ILE A 302 -46.22 -30.24 -57.83
C ILE A 302 -46.87 -30.82 -59.09
N ASP A 303 -46.69 -32.12 -59.32
CA ASP A 303 -47.27 -32.81 -60.48
C ASP A 303 -48.80 -32.60 -60.50
N ASP A 304 -49.38 -32.30 -61.66
CA ASP A 304 -50.82 -32.11 -61.83
C ASP A 304 -51.64 -33.34 -61.41
N ARG A 305 -50.98 -34.51 -61.31
CA ARG A 305 -51.58 -35.76 -60.82
C ARG A 305 -51.67 -35.88 -59.31
N ASP A 306 -50.94 -35.06 -58.55
CA ASP A 306 -50.91 -35.13 -57.09
C ASP A 306 -52.06 -34.34 -56.47
N THR A 307 -53.25 -34.95 -56.50
CA THR A 307 -54.49 -34.38 -55.94
C THR A 307 -54.37 -34.05 -54.45
N PHE A 308 -53.51 -34.73 -53.71
CA PHE A 308 -53.30 -34.48 -52.29
C PHE A 308 -52.55 -33.16 -52.06
N LEU A 309 -51.42 -32.94 -52.74
CA LEU A 309 -50.67 -31.69 -52.60
C LEU A 309 -51.43 -30.48 -53.16
N HIS A 310 -52.24 -30.66 -54.20
CA HIS A 310 -53.17 -29.61 -54.66
C HIS A 310 -54.26 -29.30 -53.64
N ALA A 311 -54.82 -30.32 -52.96
CA ALA A 311 -55.79 -30.10 -51.89
C ALA A 311 -55.17 -29.36 -50.67
N VAL A 312 -53.93 -29.68 -50.31
CA VAL A 312 -53.18 -28.97 -49.27
C VAL A 312 -52.90 -27.52 -49.69
N ARG A 313 -52.50 -27.28 -50.94
CA ARG A 313 -52.35 -25.92 -51.49
C ARG A 313 -53.64 -25.11 -51.37
N ASP A 314 -54.76 -25.69 -51.80
CA ASP A 314 -56.05 -24.99 -51.83
C ASP A 314 -56.52 -24.64 -50.41
N LEU A 315 -56.30 -25.53 -49.44
CA LEU A 315 -56.56 -25.25 -48.02
C LEU A 315 -55.70 -24.12 -47.46
N LEU A 316 -54.41 -24.07 -47.83
CA LEU A 316 -53.51 -23.00 -47.40
C LEU A 316 -53.88 -21.65 -48.03
N CYS A 317 -54.27 -21.62 -49.31
CA CYS A 317 -54.72 -20.41 -50.00
C CYS A 317 -55.98 -19.80 -49.35
N ILE A 318 -56.89 -20.63 -48.83
CA ILE A 318 -58.08 -20.15 -48.10
C ILE A 318 -57.67 -19.38 -46.84
N HIS A 319 -56.58 -19.78 -46.17
CA HIS A 319 -56.14 -19.12 -44.94
C HIS A 319 -55.40 -17.80 -45.18
N SER A 320 -54.66 -17.68 -46.30
CA SER A 320 -53.84 -16.48 -46.58
C SER A 320 -54.65 -15.25 -47.00
N ASN A 321 -55.97 -15.38 -47.20
CA ASN A 321 -56.90 -14.31 -47.59
C ASN A 321 -56.46 -13.52 -48.84
N VAL A 322 -55.65 -14.12 -49.71
CA VAL A 322 -55.24 -13.54 -50.99
C VAL A 322 -56.34 -13.82 -52.00
N GLN A 323 -57.27 -12.89 -52.17
CA GLN A 323 -58.28 -12.88 -53.26
C GLN A 323 -57.67 -12.62 -54.66
N ALA A 324 -56.41 -12.99 -54.87
CA ALA A 324 -55.76 -12.91 -56.16
C ALA A 324 -55.32 -14.31 -56.56
N THR A 325 -55.95 -14.84 -57.62
CA THR A 325 -55.49 -15.95 -58.49
C THR A 325 -54.58 -16.97 -57.82
N VAL A 326 -55.15 -18.15 -57.47
CA VAL A 326 -54.38 -19.32 -57.00
C VAL A 326 -53.18 -19.52 -57.94
N PRO A 327 -51.93 -19.51 -57.44
CA PRO A 327 -50.76 -19.68 -58.29
C PRO A 327 -50.87 -21.04 -58.99
N THR A 328 -50.92 -21.02 -60.33
CA THR A 328 -50.99 -22.24 -61.15
C THR A 328 -49.77 -23.14 -60.95
N TYR A 329 -48.65 -22.58 -60.45
CA TYR A 329 -47.42 -23.29 -60.17
C TYR A 329 -46.96 -23.02 -58.73
N MET A 330 -46.88 -24.09 -57.92
CA MET A 330 -46.24 -24.07 -56.60
C MET A 330 -45.32 -25.28 -56.44
N SER A 331 -44.17 -25.08 -55.79
CA SER A 331 -43.24 -26.16 -55.43
C SER A 331 -43.64 -26.78 -54.09
N ALA A 332 -43.26 -28.04 -53.87
CA ALA A 332 -43.48 -28.70 -52.58
C ALA A 332 -42.79 -27.96 -51.42
N HIS A 333 -41.65 -27.31 -51.67
CA HIS A 333 -40.95 -26.49 -50.69
C HIS A 333 -41.77 -25.25 -50.28
N ALA A 334 -42.42 -24.58 -51.24
CA ALA A 334 -43.28 -23.43 -50.95
C ALA A 334 -44.47 -23.81 -50.05
N LEU A 335 -45.05 -25.01 -50.24
CA LEU A 335 -46.10 -25.52 -49.34
C LEU A 335 -45.57 -25.77 -47.93
N VAL A 336 -44.40 -26.39 -47.80
CA VAL A 336 -43.78 -26.63 -46.47
C VAL A 336 -43.50 -25.30 -45.76
N GLN A 337 -43.02 -24.29 -46.48
CA GLN A 337 -42.79 -22.96 -45.92
C GLN A 337 -44.10 -22.31 -45.43
N GLN A 338 -45.18 -22.38 -46.22
CA GLN A 338 -46.49 -21.86 -45.82
C GLN A 338 -47.06 -22.58 -44.60
N ILE A 339 -46.93 -23.92 -44.54
CA ILE A 339 -47.36 -24.72 -43.38
C ILE A 339 -46.57 -24.32 -42.14
N SER A 340 -45.24 -24.13 -42.26
CA SER A 340 -44.39 -23.72 -41.14
C SER A 340 -44.71 -22.32 -40.62
N ALA A 341 -45.08 -21.38 -41.51
CA ALA A 341 -45.53 -20.04 -41.13
C ALA A 341 -46.86 -20.10 -40.35
N LEU A 342 -47.83 -20.86 -40.86
CA LEU A 342 -49.11 -21.12 -40.17
C LEU A 342 -48.93 -21.77 -38.79
N GLN A 343 -47.98 -22.70 -38.68
CA GLN A 343 -47.65 -23.32 -37.40
C GLN A 343 -47.06 -22.32 -36.41
N SER A 344 -46.21 -21.40 -36.89
CA SER A 344 -45.68 -20.30 -36.08
C SER A 344 -46.80 -19.36 -35.60
N ASP A 345 -47.73 -19.00 -36.49
CA ASP A 345 -48.86 -18.12 -36.17
C ASP A 345 -49.80 -18.76 -35.13
N LEU A 346 -50.06 -20.07 -35.26
CA LEU A 346 -50.83 -20.84 -34.28
C LEU A 346 -50.14 -20.81 -32.91
N LEU A 347 -48.83 -21.06 -32.87
CA LEU A 347 -48.07 -21.02 -31.62
C LEU A 347 -48.08 -19.62 -30.98
N SER A 348 -48.00 -18.54 -31.77
CA SER A 348 -48.11 -17.18 -31.23
C SER A 348 -49.50 -16.88 -30.67
N LEU A 349 -50.57 -17.26 -31.38
CA LEU A 349 -51.95 -17.10 -30.92
C LEU A 349 -52.24 -17.92 -29.66
N GLN A 350 -51.71 -19.15 -29.59
CA GLN A 350 -51.83 -19.98 -28.41
C GLN A 350 -51.10 -19.36 -27.22
N SER A 351 -49.89 -18.82 -27.43
CA SER A 351 -49.15 -18.09 -26.40
C SER A 351 -49.88 -16.82 -25.94
N GLU A 352 -50.52 -16.06 -26.83
CA GLU A 352 -51.35 -14.91 -26.45
C GLU A 352 -52.56 -15.34 -25.60
N LEU A 353 -53.25 -16.40 -26.01
CA LEU A 353 -54.40 -16.92 -25.26
C LEU A 353 -54.03 -17.43 -23.87
N GLU A 354 -52.89 -18.12 -23.73
CA GLU A 354 -52.44 -18.70 -22.47
C GLU A 354 -51.81 -17.65 -21.53
N ASN A 355 -51.07 -16.68 -22.06
CA ASN A 355 -50.25 -15.79 -21.25
C ASN A 355 -50.74 -14.34 -21.20
N THR A 356 -51.07 -13.71 -22.34
CA THR A 356 -51.36 -12.27 -22.38
C THR A 356 -52.77 -11.96 -21.92
N LEU A 357 -53.77 -12.67 -22.45
CA LEU A 357 -55.18 -12.49 -22.09
C LEU A 357 -55.48 -12.69 -20.58
N PRO A 358 -54.97 -13.75 -19.92
CA PRO A 358 -55.17 -13.92 -18.48
C PRO A 358 -54.45 -12.87 -17.64
N ALA A 359 -53.27 -12.39 -18.08
CA ALA A 359 -52.54 -11.33 -17.41
C ALA A 359 -53.27 -9.99 -17.50
N ASP A 360 -53.78 -9.63 -18.68
CA ASP A 360 -54.56 -8.40 -18.88
C ASP A 360 -55.91 -8.46 -18.15
N ARG A 361 -56.59 -9.61 -18.16
CA ARG A 361 -57.79 -9.83 -17.35
C ARG A 361 -57.50 -9.64 -15.87
N LYS A 362 -56.40 -10.21 -15.34
CA LYS A 362 -55.99 -10.02 -13.94
C LYS A 362 -55.68 -8.55 -13.65
N ARG A 363 -55.00 -7.84 -14.56
CA ARG A 363 -54.71 -6.41 -14.42
C ARG A 363 -56.01 -5.60 -14.32
N CYS A 364 -56.96 -5.77 -15.24
CA CYS A 364 -58.23 -5.05 -15.19
C CYS A 364 -59.05 -5.38 -13.93
N ILE A 365 -59.07 -6.64 -13.50
CA ILE A 365 -59.73 -7.02 -12.23
C ILE A 365 -59.07 -6.31 -11.05
N ASN A 366 -57.74 -6.26 -10.99
CA ASN A 366 -57.03 -5.58 -9.92
C ASN A 366 -57.32 -4.08 -9.92
N GLU A 367 -57.32 -3.42 -11.09
CA GLU A 367 -57.67 -2.01 -11.23
C GLU A 367 -59.10 -1.75 -10.72
N LEU A 368 -60.07 -2.59 -11.09
CA LEU A 368 -61.43 -2.51 -10.57
C LEU A 368 -61.50 -2.70 -9.05
N CYS A 369 -60.76 -3.68 -8.50
CA CYS A 369 -60.69 -3.89 -7.06
C CYS A 369 -60.08 -2.68 -6.33
N THR A 370 -59.04 -2.04 -6.89
CA THR A 370 -58.46 -0.83 -6.30
C THR A 370 -59.43 0.35 -6.34
N LEU A 371 -60.15 0.53 -7.44
CA LEU A 371 -61.20 1.54 -7.56
C LEU A 371 -62.30 1.33 -6.51
N ILE A 372 -62.77 0.10 -6.35
CA ILE A 372 -63.76 -0.25 -5.32
C ILE A 372 -63.21 0.09 -3.93
N GLN A 373 -61.97 -0.30 -3.60
CA GLN A 373 -61.35 0.04 -2.31
C GLN A 373 -61.24 1.54 -2.08
N THR A 374 -60.89 2.33 -3.11
CA THR A 374 -60.84 3.80 -2.98
C THR A 374 -62.22 4.40 -2.72
N VAL A 375 -63.26 3.89 -3.40
CA VAL A 375 -64.64 4.32 -3.18
C VAL A 375 -65.13 3.92 -1.80
N GLU A 376 -64.82 2.70 -1.34
CA GLU A 376 -65.12 2.24 0.02
C GLU A 376 -64.44 3.12 1.08
N GLN A 377 -63.17 3.49 0.90
CA GLN A 377 -62.46 4.40 1.81
C GLN A 377 -63.09 5.80 1.85
N LEU A 378 -63.59 6.30 0.71
CA LEU A 378 -64.26 7.60 0.63
C LEU A 378 -65.64 7.58 1.28
N LEU A 379 -66.41 6.51 1.10
CA LEU A 379 -67.76 6.38 1.64
C LEU A 379 -67.78 6.00 3.13
N PHE A 380 -66.79 5.22 3.58
CA PHE A 380 -66.71 4.67 4.92
C PHE A 380 -65.38 5.05 5.56
N ALA A 381 -65.35 6.21 6.22
CA ALA A 381 -64.11 6.80 6.72
C ALA A 381 -63.37 5.98 7.80
N SER A 382 -63.95 4.90 8.37
CA SER A 382 -63.26 4.02 9.34
C SER A 382 -63.90 2.65 9.62
N SER A 383 -65.07 2.29 9.06
CA SER A 383 -65.73 0.98 9.29
C SER A 383 -66.80 0.70 8.24
N THR A 384 -66.84 -0.52 7.69
CA THR A 384 -67.85 -0.99 6.71
C THR A 384 -69.25 -1.19 7.30
N THR A 385 -69.43 -0.99 8.61
CA THR A 385 -70.74 -1.10 9.29
C THR A 385 -71.37 0.25 9.67
N ALA A 386 -70.77 1.37 9.28
CA ALA A 386 -71.37 2.70 9.47
C ALA A 386 -72.18 3.13 8.23
N GLU A 387 -73.20 3.94 8.42
CA GLU A 387 -73.99 4.50 7.30
C GLU A 387 -73.10 5.29 6.33
N PRO A 388 -73.33 5.22 5.00
CA PRO A 388 -72.48 5.87 4.02
C PRO A 388 -72.53 7.39 4.19
N ILE A 389 -71.36 8.01 4.35
CA ILE A 389 -71.25 9.46 4.48
C ILE A 389 -71.25 10.06 3.07
N LEU A 390 -72.43 10.50 2.62
CA LEU A 390 -72.62 11.10 1.28
C LEU A 390 -72.11 12.54 1.16
N THR A 391 -71.75 13.17 2.27
CA THR A 391 -71.31 14.57 2.32
C THR A 391 -69.83 14.61 2.69
N PRO A 392 -68.94 15.13 1.81
CA PRO A 392 -67.52 15.25 2.12
C PRO A 392 -67.29 16.04 3.42
N TRP A 393 -66.43 15.51 4.30
CA TRP A 393 -66.14 16.10 5.62
C TRP A 393 -65.84 17.61 5.60
N PRO A 394 -65.06 18.14 4.62
CA PRO A 394 -64.82 19.59 4.52
C PRO A 394 -66.10 20.39 4.25
N LEU A 395 -67.03 19.83 3.49
CA LEU A 395 -68.30 20.46 3.15
C LEU A 395 -69.26 20.44 4.34
N MET A 396 -69.25 19.35 5.13
CA MET A 396 -70.03 19.27 6.37
C MET A 396 -69.57 20.32 7.38
N ARG A 397 -68.26 20.47 7.59
CA ARG A 397 -67.70 21.52 8.45
C ARG A 397 -68.06 22.93 7.94
N ALA A 398 -67.97 23.16 6.62
CA ALA A 398 -68.33 24.45 6.03
C ALA A 398 -69.82 24.78 6.15
N LEU A 399 -70.70 23.77 6.10
CA LEU A 399 -72.14 23.93 6.32
C LEU A 399 -72.45 24.27 7.79
N ASP A 400 -71.83 23.58 8.75
CA ASP A 400 -71.98 23.91 10.18
C ASP A 400 -71.51 25.34 10.49
N ASP A 401 -70.37 25.76 9.93
CA ASP A 401 -69.85 27.13 10.10
C ASP A 401 -70.83 28.16 9.49
N MET A 402 -71.44 27.85 8.35
CA MET A 402 -72.45 28.71 7.70
C MET A 402 -73.75 28.77 8.50
N GLU A 403 -74.21 27.66 9.07
CA GLU A 403 -75.43 27.61 9.88
C GLU A 403 -75.27 28.45 11.17
N ASN A 404 -74.09 28.37 11.81
CA ASN A 404 -73.74 29.23 12.94
C ASN A 404 -73.72 30.72 12.55
N ALA A 405 -73.17 31.05 11.38
CA ALA A 405 -73.18 32.42 10.88
C ALA A 405 -74.61 32.92 10.57
N ASN A 406 -75.46 32.07 10.00
CA ASN A 406 -76.87 32.39 9.73
C ASN A 406 -77.65 32.68 11.03
N ALA A 407 -77.46 31.86 12.07
CA ALA A 407 -78.10 32.09 13.37
C ALA A 407 -77.70 33.46 13.96
N GLN A 408 -76.43 33.86 13.83
CA GLN A 408 -75.97 35.17 14.29
C GLN A 408 -76.58 36.34 13.51
N VAL A 409 -76.76 36.17 12.18
CA VAL A 409 -77.43 37.16 11.32
C VAL A 409 -78.91 37.27 11.69
N GLU A 410 -79.59 36.16 11.94
CA GLU A 410 -81.00 36.14 12.31
C GLU A 410 -81.26 36.95 13.59
N VAL A 411 -80.44 36.74 14.63
CA VAL A 411 -80.49 37.53 15.88
C VAL A 411 -80.31 39.03 15.59
N SER A 412 -79.33 39.39 14.76
CA SER A 412 -79.05 40.78 14.43
C SER A 412 -80.21 41.45 13.66
N VAL A 413 -80.88 40.70 12.76
CA VAL A 413 -82.04 41.19 12.01
C VAL A 413 -83.25 41.39 12.93
N GLU A 414 -83.46 40.51 13.91
CA GLU A 414 -84.53 40.65 14.90
C GLU A 414 -84.38 41.92 15.75
N GLU A 415 -83.14 42.25 16.15
CA GLU A 415 -82.87 43.50 16.88
C GLU A 415 -83.20 44.74 16.04
N VAL A 416 -82.80 44.76 14.77
CA VAL A 416 -83.09 45.88 13.85
C VAL A 416 -84.59 46.02 13.57
N THR A 417 -85.31 44.92 13.40
CA THR A 417 -86.76 44.94 13.16
C THR A 417 -87.56 45.40 14.39
N LYS A 418 -87.14 45.02 15.60
CA LYS A 418 -87.69 45.56 16.87
C LYS A 418 -87.49 47.06 16.97
N ALA A 419 -86.29 47.56 16.65
CA ALA A 419 -86.01 49.00 16.64
C ALA A 419 -86.88 49.75 15.62
N ARG A 420 -87.07 49.18 14.42
CA ARG A 420 -87.93 49.76 13.36
C ARG A 420 -89.39 49.84 13.79
N THR A 421 -89.95 48.77 14.36
CA THR A 421 -91.36 48.73 14.78
C THR A 421 -91.65 49.70 15.92
N GLN A 422 -90.74 49.85 16.89
CA GLN A 422 -90.85 50.91 17.90
C GLN A 422 -90.92 52.30 17.27
N LYS A 423 -90.06 52.58 16.29
CA LYS A 423 -90.02 53.88 15.61
C LYS A 423 -91.30 54.19 14.81
N ILE A 424 -91.91 53.18 14.18
CA ILE A 424 -93.19 53.34 13.46
C ILE A 424 -94.33 53.67 14.42
N LYS A 425 -94.43 52.97 15.56
CA LYS A 425 -95.46 53.26 16.59
C LYS A 425 -95.37 54.69 17.11
N ILE A 426 -94.16 55.21 17.31
CA ILE A 426 -93.95 56.61 17.71
C ILE A 426 -94.48 57.58 16.64
N PHE A 427 -94.32 57.24 15.36
CA PHE A 427 -94.77 58.09 14.26
C PHE A 427 -96.30 58.10 14.10
N GLU A 428 -96.95 56.94 14.21
CA GLU A 428 -98.42 56.82 14.12
C GLU A 428 -99.14 57.54 15.26
N ASN A 429 -98.65 57.39 16.51
CA ASN A 429 -99.22 58.10 17.66
C ASN A 429 -99.17 59.63 17.45
N ARG A 430 -98.06 60.14 16.92
CA ARG A 430 -97.90 61.57 16.62
C ARG A 430 -98.89 62.06 15.57
N ALA A 431 -99.23 61.25 14.57
CA ALA A 431 -100.20 61.62 13.54
C ALA A 431 -101.64 61.68 14.11
N HIS A 432 -102.00 60.75 15.00
CA HIS A 432 -103.32 60.72 15.62
C HIS A 432 -103.57 61.89 16.59
N GLU A 433 -102.55 62.30 17.35
CA GLU A 433 -102.62 63.46 18.24
C GLU A 433 -102.93 64.75 17.47
N VAL A 434 -102.20 65.00 16.37
CA VAL A 434 -102.43 66.17 15.50
C VAL A 434 -103.83 66.18 14.89
N GLY A 435 -104.39 65.01 14.56
CA GLY A 435 -105.75 64.89 14.04
C GLY A 435 -106.82 65.25 15.07
N ARG A 436 -106.64 64.84 16.33
CA ARG A 436 -107.56 65.17 17.43
C ARG A 436 -107.57 66.66 17.76
N GLU A 437 -106.40 67.30 17.79
CA GLU A 437 -106.29 68.74 18.03
C GLU A 437 -107.11 69.55 17.02
N ARG A 438 -107.02 69.17 15.73
CA ARG A 438 -107.80 69.83 14.66
C ARG A 438 -109.31 69.63 14.82
N GLN A 439 -109.74 68.43 15.19
CA GLN A 439 -111.16 68.13 15.34
C GLN A 439 -111.79 68.88 16.54
N ILE A 440 -111.07 68.96 17.65
CA ILE A 440 -111.48 69.75 18.83
C ILE A 440 -111.67 71.22 18.45
N PHE A 441 -110.78 71.76 17.62
CA PHE A 441 -110.87 73.14 17.15
C PHE A 441 -112.14 73.38 16.32
N VAL A 442 -112.51 72.46 15.42
CA VAL A 442 -113.71 72.60 14.57
C VAL A 442 -115.00 72.44 15.37
N ASP A 443 -115.08 71.42 16.24
CA ASP A 443 -116.31 71.14 17.00
C ASP A 443 -116.63 72.27 18.02
N PHE A 444 -115.63 73.06 18.45
CA PHE A 444 -115.83 74.23 19.30
C PHE A 444 -116.68 75.33 18.65
N PHE A 445 -116.45 75.63 17.37
CA PHE A 445 -117.14 76.74 16.69
C PHE A 445 -118.46 76.31 16.04
N CYS A 446 -118.54 75.10 15.50
CA CYS A 446 -119.66 74.70 14.66
C CYS A 446 -120.74 73.89 15.37
N ASN A 447 -120.44 73.17 16.47
CA ASN A 447 -121.41 72.33 17.17
C ASN A 447 -120.99 72.08 18.64
N PRO A 448 -121.21 73.07 19.53
CA PRO A 448 -120.67 73.04 20.89
C PRO A 448 -121.21 71.90 21.76
N GLU A 449 -122.42 71.42 21.51
CA GLU A 449 -122.97 70.28 22.27
C GLU A 449 -122.28 68.95 21.94
N ARG A 450 -121.73 68.79 20.73
CA ARG A 450 -120.92 67.61 20.36
C ARG A 450 -119.59 67.61 21.09
N LEU A 451 -118.95 68.79 21.20
CA LEU A 451 -117.71 68.95 21.95
C LEU A 451 -117.91 68.69 23.45
N LYS A 452 -119.00 69.19 24.05
CA LYS A 452 -119.33 68.89 25.46
C LYS A 452 -119.43 67.39 25.73
N ASN A 453 -120.03 66.63 24.83
CA ASN A 453 -120.13 65.18 24.98
C ASN A 453 -118.76 64.50 24.84
N GLN A 454 -117.94 64.89 23.85
CA GLN A 454 -116.57 64.38 23.70
C GLN A 454 -115.68 64.70 24.90
N VAL A 455 -115.78 65.91 25.47
CA VAL A 455 -115.02 66.29 26.68
C VAL A 455 -115.50 65.48 27.88
N ARG A 456 -116.81 65.21 28.01
CA ARG A 456 -117.32 64.36 29.09
C ARG A 456 -116.81 62.93 28.98
N GLU A 457 -116.73 62.39 27.76
CA GLU A 457 -116.19 61.06 27.47
C GLU A 457 -114.67 60.97 27.66
N LEU A 458 -113.93 62.01 27.28
CA LEU A 458 -112.49 62.09 27.57
C LEU A 458 -112.24 62.23 29.07
N THR A 459 -113.06 62.98 29.78
CA THR A 459 -112.92 63.16 31.24
C THR A 459 -113.20 61.85 31.98
N SER A 460 -114.14 61.02 31.53
CA SER A 460 -114.34 59.69 32.10
C SER A 460 -113.18 58.74 31.78
N ARG A 461 -112.63 58.78 30.56
CA ARG A 461 -111.46 57.96 30.18
C ARG A 461 -110.19 58.35 30.92
N VAL A 462 -109.96 59.64 31.16
CA VAL A 462 -108.81 60.09 31.96
C VAL A 462 -109.00 59.73 33.43
N LYS A 463 -110.22 59.85 33.99
CA LYS A 463 -110.50 59.36 35.34
C LYS A 463 -110.27 57.85 35.49
N ALA A 464 -110.53 57.06 34.46
CA ALA A 464 -110.24 55.62 34.45
C ALA A 464 -108.76 55.25 34.26
N LEU A 465 -107.90 56.23 33.93
CA LEU A 465 -106.46 56.03 33.70
C LEU A 465 -105.59 56.73 34.77
N GLN A 466 -106.20 57.34 35.79
CA GLN A 466 -105.51 57.94 36.93
C GLN A 466 -105.63 57.13 38.23
N ASP A 467 -106.37 56.01 38.21
CA ASP A 467 -106.11 54.86 39.07
C ASP A 467 -105.15 53.92 38.31
#